data_AF-A0A099CTF8-F1
#
_entry.id   AF-A0A099CTF8-F1
#
_cell.length_a   1.000
_cell.length_b   1.000
_cell.length_c   1.000
_cell.angle_alpha   90.00
_cell.angle_beta   90.00
_cell.angle_gamma   90.00
#
_symmetry.space_group_name_H-M   'P 1'
#
loop_
_entity.id
_entity.type
_entity.pdbx_description
1 polymer ?
#
loop_
_entity_poly.entity_id
_entity_poly.type
_entity_poly.pdbx_seq_one_letter_code
_entity_poly.pdbx_strand_id
1 'polypeptide(L)'
;MVAMSDSGYWLMLFVMFYGLMAWMPILWPTWIAWRHRRRMPRRAWFVGTVASLSYGVLMLLFFAVVLPLELYATHVAPVRQDSGHAYASPLVAGAWFFGGYAWLIAPLLLLAVTFFVTHRLAARWPGICEALRS
;
A
#
# COMPACT_ATOMS: atom_id res chain seq x y z
N MET A 1 -35.26 13.03 8.85
CA MET A 1 -34.77 12.23 7.71
C MET A 1 -34.07 13.20 6.77
N VAL A 2 -32.74 13.26 6.83
CA VAL A 2 -31.94 14.16 5.97
C VAL A 2 -31.89 13.51 4.59
N ALA A 3 -32.39 14.20 3.57
CA ALA A 3 -32.28 13.77 2.18
C ALA A 3 -30.79 13.70 1.83
N MET A 4 -30.26 12.48 1.76
CA MET A 4 -28.89 12.21 1.37
C MET A 4 -28.78 12.54 -0.13
N SER A 5 -28.20 13.71 -0.44
CA SER A 5 -27.89 14.14 -1.81
C SER A 5 -27.20 13.02 -2.59
N ASP A 6 -27.48 12.87 -3.90
CA ASP A 6 -26.90 11.84 -4.77
C ASP A 6 -25.36 11.79 -4.70
N SER A 7 -24.71 12.92 -4.40
CA SER A 7 -23.27 13.01 -4.18
C SER A 7 -22.76 12.29 -2.91
N GLY A 8 -23.59 12.18 -1.86
CA GLY A 8 -23.25 11.51 -0.62
C GLY A 8 -23.14 9.98 -0.77
N TYR A 9 -23.95 9.39 -1.66
CA TYR A 9 -23.89 7.96 -1.97
C TYR A 9 -22.56 7.57 -2.62
N TRP A 10 -22.08 8.35 -3.59
CA TRP A 10 -20.81 8.08 -4.28
C TRP A 10 -19.63 8.15 -3.33
N LEU A 11 -19.61 9.17 -2.45
CA LEU A 11 -18.56 9.30 -1.43
C LEU A 11 -18.57 8.11 -0.46
N MET A 12 -19.74 7.67 -0.02
CA MET A 12 -19.87 6.54 0.88
C MET A 12 -19.39 5.23 0.22
N LEU A 13 -19.79 4.97 -1.03
CA LEU A 13 -19.27 3.82 -1.79
C LEU A 13 -17.76 3.88 -1.96
N PHE A 14 -17.22 5.06 -2.26
CA PHE A 14 -15.79 5.25 -2.43
C PHE A 14 -15.03 4.94 -1.14
N VAL A 15 -15.48 5.45 0.01
CA VAL A 15 -14.88 5.15 1.32
C VAL A 15 -14.99 3.66 1.66
N MET A 16 -16.15 3.03 1.40
CA MET A 16 -16.32 1.60 1.61
C MET A 16 -15.37 0.77 0.75
N PHE A 17 -15.26 1.10 -0.54
CA PHE A 17 -14.39 0.40 -1.47
C PHE A 17 -12.92 0.59 -1.13
N TYR A 18 -12.53 1.83 -0.79
CA TYR A 18 -11.19 2.16 -0.32
C TYR A 18 -10.84 1.40 0.97
N GLY A 19 -11.77 1.37 1.94
CA GLY A 19 -11.63 0.57 3.15
C GLY A 19 -11.45 -0.90 2.83
N LEU A 20 -12.29 -1.47 1.97
CA LEU A 20 -12.18 -2.87 1.57
C LEU A 20 -10.83 -3.19 0.91
N MET A 21 -10.33 -2.29 0.06
CA MET A 21 -8.98 -2.39 -0.52
C MET A 21 -7.89 -2.36 0.54
N ALA A 22 -8.01 -1.49 1.55
CA ALA A 22 -7.04 -1.41 2.65
C ALA A 22 -6.97 -2.73 3.46
N TRP A 23 -8.06 -3.50 3.51
CA TRP A 23 -8.13 -4.81 4.16
C TRP A 23 -7.74 -5.99 3.26
N MET A 24 -7.50 -5.78 1.96
CA MET A 24 -7.13 -6.87 1.05
C MET A 24 -5.86 -7.64 1.42
N PRO A 25 -4.81 -7.07 2.04
CA PRO A 25 -3.67 -7.83 2.54
C PRO A 25 -4.03 -8.94 3.52
N ILE A 26 -5.22 -8.87 4.13
CA ILE A 26 -5.74 -9.88 5.06
C ILE A 26 -6.78 -10.74 4.35
N LEU A 27 -7.75 -10.11 3.67
CA LEU A 27 -8.86 -10.83 3.04
C LEU A 27 -8.39 -11.76 1.91
N TRP A 28 -7.46 -11.31 1.08
CA TRP A 28 -6.97 -12.06 -0.09
C TRP A 28 -6.19 -13.34 0.29
N PRO A 29 -5.14 -13.29 1.14
CA PRO A 29 -4.46 -14.51 1.55
C PRO A 29 -5.34 -15.44 2.38
N THR A 30 -6.31 -14.90 3.13
CA THR A 30 -7.29 -15.72 3.86
C THR A 30 -8.16 -16.51 2.88
N TRP A 31 -8.65 -15.86 1.82
CA TRP A 31 -9.41 -16.53 0.76
C TRP A 31 -8.59 -17.62 0.07
N ILE A 32 -7.33 -17.34 -0.29
CA ILE A 32 -6.43 -18.31 -0.91
C ILE A 32 -6.13 -19.48 0.03
N ALA A 33 -5.83 -19.22 1.29
CA ALA A 33 -5.57 -20.25 2.29
C ALA A 33 -6.82 -21.14 2.52
N TRP A 34 -8.02 -20.56 2.41
CA TRP A 34 -9.27 -21.30 2.48
C TRP A 34 -9.51 -22.15 1.23
N ARG A 35 -9.31 -21.60 0.03
CA ARG A 35 -9.47 -22.32 -1.25
C ARG A 35 -8.50 -23.49 -1.38
N HIS A 36 -7.27 -23.36 -0.86
CA HIS A 36 -6.24 -24.40 -0.90
C HIS A 36 -6.18 -25.27 0.37
N ARG A 37 -7.31 -25.39 1.10
CA ARG A 37 -7.43 -26.04 2.42
C ARG A 37 -6.61 -27.33 2.59
N ARG A 38 -6.56 -28.22 1.59
CA ARG A 38 -5.86 -29.52 1.75
C ARG A 38 -4.33 -29.49 1.64
N ARG A 39 -3.70 -28.41 1.18
CA ARG A 39 -2.26 -28.40 0.85
C ARG A 39 -1.39 -27.39 1.61
N MET A 40 -1.97 -26.44 2.34
CA MET A 40 -1.19 -25.41 3.03
C MET A 40 -0.99 -25.71 4.54
N PRO A 41 0.24 -26.02 4.99
CA PRO A 41 0.57 -26.09 6.41
C PRO A 41 0.50 -24.69 7.06
N ARG A 42 0.17 -24.60 8.35
CA ARG A 42 0.27 -23.37 9.17
C ARG A 42 -0.36 -22.10 8.52
N ARG A 43 -1.64 -22.16 8.15
CA ARG A 43 -2.35 -21.10 7.40
C ARG A 43 -2.38 -19.72 8.06
N ALA A 44 -2.54 -19.66 9.38
CA ALA A 44 -2.57 -18.39 10.11
C ALA A 44 -1.23 -17.64 9.98
N TRP A 45 -0.12 -18.39 10.04
CA TRP A 45 1.23 -17.85 9.83
C TRP A 45 1.41 -17.35 8.41
N PHE A 46 0.91 -18.07 7.40
CA PHE A 46 0.94 -17.61 6.01
C PHE A 46 0.26 -16.25 5.85
N VAL A 47 -0.98 -16.12 6.35
CA VAL A 47 -1.75 -14.87 6.27
C VAL A 47 -1.03 -13.73 6.98
N GLY A 48 -0.52 -13.98 8.19
CA GLY A 48 0.23 -12.98 8.96
C GLY A 48 1.49 -12.52 8.24
N THR A 49 2.25 -13.45 7.64
CA THR A 49 3.46 -13.13 6.87
C THR A 49 3.13 -12.34 5.60
N VAL A 50 2.08 -12.71 4.86
CA VAL A 50 1.65 -11.95 3.66
C VAL A 50 1.24 -10.53 4.05
N ALA A 51 0.43 -10.37 5.09
CA ALA A 51 -0.01 -9.06 5.54
C ALA A 51 1.18 -8.20 5.97
N SER A 52 2.06 -8.73 6.82
CA SER A 52 3.25 -8.03 7.30
C SER A 52 4.20 -7.63 6.16
N LEU A 53 4.47 -8.53 5.21
CA LEU A 53 5.29 -8.22 4.04
C LEU A 53 4.63 -7.17 3.13
N SER A 54 3.32 -7.27 2.91
CA SER A 54 2.63 -6.35 2.00
C SER A 54 2.61 -4.92 2.55
N TYR A 55 2.29 -4.77 3.85
CA TYR A 55 2.37 -3.46 4.51
C TYR A 55 3.82 -2.98 4.64
N GLY A 56 4.78 -3.87 4.95
CA GLY A 56 6.19 -3.51 5.07
C GLY A 56 6.78 -3.02 3.75
N VAL A 57 6.51 -3.69 2.63
CA VAL A 57 6.94 -3.26 1.30
C VAL A 57 6.30 -1.93 0.93
N LEU A 58 4.98 -1.75 1.17
CA LEU A 58 4.32 -0.49 0.89
C LEU A 58 4.92 0.66 1.72
N MET A 59 5.13 0.44 3.02
CA MET A 59 5.78 1.42 3.90
C MET A 59 7.18 1.75 3.42
N LEU A 60 7.98 0.75 3.05
CA LEU A 60 9.33 0.98 2.54
C LEU A 60 9.31 1.79 1.25
N LEU A 61 8.39 1.50 0.32
CA LEU A 61 8.22 2.29 -0.91
C LEU A 61 7.80 3.73 -0.59
N PHE A 62 6.88 3.90 0.35
CA PHE A 62 6.42 5.22 0.78
C PHE A 62 7.57 6.02 1.39
N PHE A 63 8.32 5.44 2.34
CA PHE A 63 9.49 6.08 2.93
C PHE A 63 10.58 6.37 1.89
N ALA A 64 10.84 5.45 0.96
CA ALA A 64 11.86 5.63 -0.06
C ALA A 64 11.56 6.78 -1.04
N VAL A 65 10.28 7.10 -1.27
CA VAL A 65 9.87 8.15 -2.22
C VAL A 65 9.46 9.44 -1.50
N VAL A 66 8.57 9.33 -0.51
CA VAL A 66 7.97 10.49 0.16
C VAL A 66 8.98 11.18 1.07
N LEU A 67 9.80 10.43 1.81
CA LEU A 67 10.74 11.05 2.76
C LEU A 67 11.79 11.93 2.05
N PRO A 68 12.41 11.51 0.92
CA PRO A 68 13.27 12.41 0.15
C PRO A 68 12.55 13.63 -0.44
N LEU A 69 11.30 13.46 -0.89
CA LEU A 69 10.50 14.57 -1.43
C LEU A 69 10.16 15.60 -0.34
N GLU A 70 9.76 15.13 0.84
CA GLU A 70 9.49 15.97 2.02
C GLU A 70 10.75 16.71 2.48
N LEU A 71 11.90 16.01 2.56
CA LEU A 71 13.18 16.64 2.89
C LEU A 71 13.55 17.72 1.87
N TYR A 72 13.39 17.45 0.58
CA TYR A 72 13.65 18.43 -0.48
C TYR A 72 12.72 19.64 -0.37
N ALA A 73 11.41 19.41 -0.17
CA ALA A 73 10.42 20.46 -0.06
C ALA A 73 10.64 21.36 1.16
N THR A 74 11.03 20.78 2.30
CA THR A 74 11.21 21.51 3.56
C THR A 74 12.58 22.20 3.69
N HIS A 75 13.64 21.62 3.14
CA HIS A 75 15.01 22.14 3.35
C HIS A 75 15.63 22.77 2.10
N VAL A 76 15.34 22.26 0.90
CA VAL A 76 16.03 22.69 -0.33
C VAL A 76 15.22 23.75 -1.09
N ALA A 77 13.90 23.57 -1.17
CA ALA A 77 13.01 24.50 -1.86
C ALA A 77 13.03 25.94 -1.27
N PRO A 78 12.95 26.17 0.06
CA PRO A 78 12.98 27.53 0.60
C PRO A 78 14.31 28.25 0.33
N VAL A 79 15.44 27.54 0.49
CA VAL A 79 16.78 28.10 0.23
C VAL A 79 16.94 28.55 -1.22
N ARG A 80 16.33 27.84 -2.18
CA ARG A 80 16.30 28.24 -3.59
C ARG A 80 15.41 29.46 -3.86
N GLN A 81 14.35 29.65 -3.08
CA GLN A 81 13.50 30.84 -3.16
C GLN A 81 14.28 32.09 -2.80
N ASP A 82 15.00 32.03 -1.67
CA ASP A 82 15.70 33.16 -1.09
C ASP A 82 16.89 33.59 -1.96
N SER A 83 17.38 32.70 -2.82
CA SER A 83 18.45 32.95 -3.79
C SER A 83 17.93 33.34 -5.18
N GLY A 84 16.65 33.72 -5.31
CA GLY A 84 16.07 34.29 -6.53
C GLY A 84 15.88 33.32 -7.69
N HIS A 85 16.03 32.01 -7.46
CA HIS A 85 15.80 30.99 -8.48
C HIS A 85 14.31 30.62 -8.52
N ALA A 86 13.74 30.54 -9.72
CA ALA A 86 12.32 30.28 -9.91
C ALA A 86 11.87 28.94 -9.30
N TYR A 87 10.77 28.97 -8.55
CA TYR A 87 10.13 27.86 -7.85
C TYR A 87 9.61 26.72 -8.76
N ALA A 88 9.61 26.94 -10.07
CA ALA A 88 9.04 26.06 -11.09
C ALA A 88 9.92 24.84 -11.43
N SER A 89 10.56 24.23 -10.43
CA SER A 89 11.27 22.96 -10.64
C SER A 89 10.26 21.82 -10.71
N PRO A 90 10.31 20.95 -11.74
CA PRO A 90 9.40 19.80 -11.86
C PRO A 90 9.46 18.86 -10.66
N LEU A 91 10.54 18.89 -9.88
CA LEU A 91 10.68 18.17 -8.62
C LEU A 91 9.70 18.64 -7.53
N VAL A 92 9.44 19.96 -7.45
CA VAL A 92 8.48 20.52 -6.49
C VAL A 92 7.06 20.13 -6.89
N ALA A 93 6.74 20.23 -8.19
CA ALA A 93 5.45 19.78 -8.71
C ALA A 93 5.22 18.28 -8.46
N GLY A 94 6.26 17.46 -8.65
CA GLY A 94 6.25 16.04 -8.30
C GLY A 94 5.96 15.82 -6.81
N ALA A 95 6.65 16.53 -5.92
CA ALA A 95 6.43 16.43 -4.48
C ALA A 95 4.98 16.75 -4.08
N TRP A 96 4.42 17.84 -4.60
CA TRP A 96 3.02 18.21 -4.36
C TRP A 96 2.03 17.18 -4.93
N PHE A 97 2.32 16.65 -6.13
CA PHE A 97 1.48 15.62 -6.74
C PHE A 97 1.49 14.34 -5.90
N PHE A 98 2.66 13.87 -5.46
CA PHE A 98 2.75 12.71 -4.60
C PHE A 98 2.12 12.97 -3.23
N GLY A 99 2.35 14.12 -2.60
CA GLY A 99 1.71 14.47 -1.33
C GLY A 99 0.17 14.51 -1.43
N GLY A 100 -0.36 15.08 -2.51
CA GLY A 100 -1.80 15.26 -2.71
C GLY A 100 -2.54 14.04 -3.25
N TYR A 101 -1.88 13.18 -4.03
CA TYR A 101 -2.52 12.06 -4.73
C TYR A 101 -1.95 10.68 -4.39
N ALA A 102 -0.92 10.56 -3.54
CA ALA A 102 -0.38 9.25 -3.14
C ALA A 102 -1.46 8.34 -2.53
N TRP A 103 -2.44 8.92 -1.82
CA TRP A 103 -3.55 8.17 -1.25
C TRP A 103 -4.42 7.47 -2.31
N LEU A 104 -4.53 7.99 -3.54
CA LEU A 104 -5.23 7.30 -4.64
C LEU A 104 -4.44 6.10 -5.16
N ILE A 105 -3.12 6.23 -5.21
CA ILE A 105 -2.23 5.20 -5.76
C ILE A 105 -1.95 4.11 -4.71
N ALA A 106 -1.91 4.48 -3.43
CA ALA A 106 -1.62 3.60 -2.30
C ALA A 106 -2.45 2.29 -2.28
N PRO A 107 -3.79 2.31 -2.39
CA PRO A 107 -4.57 1.07 -2.38
C PRO A 107 -4.27 0.19 -3.60
N LEU A 108 -4.05 0.77 -4.79
CA LEU A 108 -3.70 0.02 -6.00
C LEU A 108 -2.32 -0.64 -5.86
N LEU A 109 -1.34 0.10 -5.33
CA LEU A 109 -0.02 -0.42 -4.99
C LEU A 109 -0.11 -1.54 -3.96
N LEU A 110 -0.89 -1.34 -2.89
CA LEU A 110 -1.09 -2.34 -1.84
C LEU A 110 -1.69 -3.63 -2.41
N LEU A 111 -2.64 -3.52 -3.35
CA LEU A 111 -3.20 -4.69 -4.03
C LEU A 111 -2.19 -5.41 -4.90
N ALA A 112 -1.44 -4.67 -5.73
CA ALA A 112 -0.43 -5.25 -6.59
C ALA A 112 0.64 -5.99 -5.75
N VAL A 113 1.12 -5.36 -4.68
CA VAL A 113 2.07 -5.96 -3.74
C VAL A 113 1.45 -7.18 -3.05
N THR A 114 0.24 -7.07 -2.51
CA THR A 114 -0.46 -8.19 -1.86
C THR A 114 -0.59 -9.38 -2.80
N PHE A 115 -1.06 -9.13 -4.02
CA PHE A 115 -1.22 -10.18 -5.03
C PHE A 115 0.12 -10.86 -5.34
N PHE A 116 1.16 -10.07 -5.60
CA PHE A 116 2.49 -10.56 -5.91
C PHE A 116 3.09 -11.38 -4.76
N VAL A 117 3.07 -10.83 -3.54
CA VAL A 117 3.58 -11.48 -2.32
C VAL A 117 2.80 -12.76 -2.05
N THR A 118 1.48 -12.74 -2.13
CA THR A 118 0.64 -13.93 -1.89
C THR A 118 0.96 -15.04 -2.88
N HIS A 119 1.06 -14.74 -4.18
CA HIS A 119 1.39 -15.74 -5.20
C HIS A 119 2.80 -16.31 -5.03
N ARG A 120 3.79 -15.45 -4.81
CA ARG A 120 5.18 -15.87 -4.60
C ARG A 120 5.34 -16.70 -3.34
N LEU A 121 4.72 -16.27 -2.24
CA LEU A 121 4.82 -16.96 -0.97
C LEU A 121 4.04 -18.27 -0.98
N ALA A 122 2.85 -18.32 -1.58
CA ALA A 122 2.03 -19.53 -1.65
C ALA A 122 2.77 -20.70 -2.31
N ALA A 123 3.54 -20.43 -3.37
CA ALA A 123 4.34 -21.43 -4.07
C ALA A 123 5.50 -21.98 -3.22
N ARG A 124 6.08 -21.16 -2.34
CA ARG A 124 7.27 -21.51 -1.52
C ARG A 124 6.93 -21.94 -0.10
N TRP A 125 5.70 -21.69 0.35
CA TRP A 125 5.27 -21.86 1.73
C TRP A 125 5.48 -23.27 2.31
N PRO A 126 5.20 -24.37 1.57
CA PRO A 126 5.46 -25.71 2.07
C PRO A 126 6.94 -25.93 2.43
N GLY A 127 7.86 -25.49 1.57
CA GLY A 127 9.30 -25.62 1.80
C GLY A 127 9.78 -24.76 2.98
N ILE A 128 9.23 -23.56 3.16
CA ILE A 128 9.53 -22.72 4.34
C ILE A 128 9.06 -23.41 5.62
N CYS A 129 7.86 -24.01 5.61
CA CYS A 129 7.33 -24.73 6.77
C CYS A 129 8.13 -26.00 7.10
N GLU A 130 8.71 -26.65 6.10
CA GLU A 130 9.56 -27.83 6.27
C GLU A 130 10.92 -27.43 6.87
N ALA A 131 11.56 -26.38 6.34
CA ALA A 131 12.80 -25.84 6.89
C ALA A 131 12.67 -25.30 8.33
N LEU A 132 11.47 -24.85 8.74
CA LEU A 132 11.20 -24.42 10.12
C LEU A 132 10.93 -25.58 11.08
N ARG A 133 10.85 -26.82 10.59
CA ARG A 133 10.68 -28.02 11.42
C ARG A 133 11.97 -28.79 11.66
N SER A 134 12.98 -28.61 10.80
CA SER A 134 14.35 -29.12 10.97
C SER A 134 15.14 -28.25 11.94
#